data_AF-A0A0W8D3B6-F1
#
_entry.id   AF-A0A0W8D3B6-F1
#
_cell.length_a   1.000
_cell.length_b   1.000
_cell.length_c   1.000
_cell.angle_alpha   90.00
_cell.angle_beta   90.00
_cell.angle_gamma   90.00
#
_symmetry.space_group_name_H-M   'P 1'
#
loop_
_entity.id
_entity.type
_entity.pdbx_description
1 polymer ?
#
loop_
_entity_poly.entity_id
_entity_poly.type
_entity_poly.pdbx_seq_one_letter_code
_entity_poly.pdbx_strand_id
1 'polypeptide(L)'
;MLRGSIQKNVGVAFSATHGWGAYALEPIQKDEFVLEYTGELITDEEAERRGAIYDRKSVSYLFGVNSEYVVDAARKGNKAKFANHKAKEVANLDVRIISSNGEDRIGLFANESIAVGEELFFDYGYTHDSAPKWSQHDKPKQLEKRVYDVVDDENEWECVACCCMGFL
;
A
#
# COMPACT_ATOMS: atom_id res chain seq x y z
N MET A 1 21.95 -8.13 2.37
CA MET A 1 22.25 -7.14 1.32
C MET A 1 21.10 -7.10 0.32
N LEU A 2 20.16 -6.16 0.46
CA LEU A 2 19.15 -5.91 -0.60
C LEU A 2 19.69 -5.01 -1.74
N ARG A 3 20.81 -4.33 -1.49
CA ARG A 3 21.48 -3.45 -2.48
C ARG A 3 22.09 -4.18 -3.69
N GLY A 4 22.02 -5.51 -3.75
CA GLY A 4 22.46 -6.31 -4.91
C GLY A 4 21.31 -6.97 -5.68
N SER A 5 20.08 -6.91 -5.15
CA SER A 5 18.92 -7.46 -5.83
C SER A 5 18.42 -6.47 -6.89
N ILE A 6 18.24 -6.95 -8.12
CA ILE A 6 17.69 -6.14 -9.21
C ILE A 6 16.23 -5.84 -8.88
N GLN A 7 15.92 -4.55 -8.67
CA GLN A 7 14.54 -4.10 -8.48
C GLN A 7 13.76 -4.17 -9.78
N LYS A 8 12.48 -4.49 -9.67
CA LYS A 8 11.56 -4.55 -10.81
C LYS A 8 11.18 -3.16 -11.29
N ASN A 9 10.90 -3.07 -12.58
CA ASN A 9 10.44 -1.84 -13.20
C ASN A 9 8.96 -1.59 -12.83
N VAL A 10 8.75 -0.58 -12.00
CA VAL A 10 7.42 -0.17 -11.53
C VAL A 10 7.09 1.23 -12.05
N GLY A 11 5.87 1.41 -12.53
CA GLY A 11 5.28 2.67 -12.97
C GLY A 11 4.30 3.23 -11.94
N VAL A 12 3.89 4.48 -12.13
CA VAL A 12 2.88 5.13 -11.28
C VAL A 12 1.83 5.75 -12.20
N ALA A 13 0.56 5.46 -11.96
CA ALA A 13 -0.58 5.99 -12.72
C ALA A 13 -1.79 6.20 -11.80
N PHE A 14 -2.82 6.89 -12.28
CA PHE A 14 -4.07 7.03 -11.52
C PHE A 14 -4.74 5.66 -11.34
N SER A 15 -5.13 5.35 -10.11
CA SER A 15 -5.76 4.10 -9.73
C SER A 15 -7.27 4.24 -9.64
N ALA A 16 -7.98 3.21 -10.10
CA ALA A 16 -9.41 3.06 -9.88
C ALA A 16 -9.74 2.71 -8.42
N THR A 17 -8.75 2.24 -7.65
CA THR A 17 -8.87 1.95 -6.22
C THR A 17 -8.81 3.27 -5.47
N HIS A 18 -7.65 3.92 -5.43
CA HIS A 18 -7.46 5.19 -4.74
C HIS A 18 -6.29 5.97 -5.34
N GLY A 19 -6.51 7.25 -5.65
CA GLY A 19 -5.45 8.22 -5.99
C GLY A 19 -4.45 7.71 -7.04
N TRP A 20 -3.19 7.60 -6.64
CA TRP A 20 -2.11 7.05 -7.46
C TRP A 20 -1.85 5.60 -7.06
N GLY A 21 -1.71 4.72 -8.05
CA GLY A 21 -1.32 3.32 -7.89
C GLY A 21 0.08 3.05 -8.43
N ALA A 22 0.74 2.01 -7.92
CA ALA A 22 1.97 1.45 -8.47
C ALA A 22 1.64 0.28 -9.42
N TYR A 23 2.28 0.23 -10.58
CA TYR A 23 1.96 -0.74 -11.63
C TYR A 23 3.22 -1.49 -12.11
N ALA A 24 3.10 -2.79 -12.36
CA ALA A 24 4.19 -3.56 -12.95
C ALA A 24 4.44 -3.13 -14.41
N LEU A 25 5.67 -2.77 -14.78
CA LEU A 25 6.07 -2.45 -16.17
C LEU A 25 6.81 -3.60 -16.85
N GLU A 26 6.99 -4.71 -16.14
CA GLU A 26 7.57 -5.95 -16.63
C GLU A 26 6.87 -7.12 -15.91
N PRO A 27 6.88 -8.34 -16.48
CA PRO A 27 6.31 -9.50 -15.79
C PRO A 27 7.12 -9.84 -14.54
N ILE A 28 6.43 -10.14 -13.45
CA ILE A 28 7.04 -10.50 -12.16
C ILE A 28 6.57 -11.91 -11.80
N GLN A 29 7.50 -12.80 -11.47
CA GLN A 29 7.13 -14.17 -11.08
C GLN A 29 6.79 -14.23 -9.59
N LYS A 30 5.97 -15.22 -9.21
CA LYS A 30 5.73 -15.53 -7.81
C LYS A 30 7.04 -15.70 -7.02
N ASP A 31 7.03 -15.23 -5.78
CA ASP A 31 8.12 -15.21 -4.81
C ASP A 31 9.33 -14.33 -5.19
N GLU A 32 9.23 -13.58 -6.29
CA GLU A 32 10.29 -12.70 -6.74
C GLU A 32 10.33 -11.39 -5.94
N PHE A 33 11.54 -10.90 -5.67
CA PHE A 33 11.74 -9.57 -5.09
C PHE A 33 11.31 -8.50 -6.09
N VAL A 34 10.42 -7.61 -5.66
CA VAL A 34 9.88 -6.54 -6.49
C VAL A 34 10.64 -5.24 -6.25
N LEU A 35 10.52 -4.67 -5.05
CA LEU A 35 11.23 -3.46 -4.67
C LEU A 35 11.31 -3.31 -3.15
N GLU A 36 12.24 -2.48 -2.69
CA GLU A 36 12.33 -2.07 -1.27
C GLU A 36 11.34 -0.92 -1.03
N TYR A 37 10.64 -0.91 0.10
CA TYR A 37 9.92 0.28 0.55
C TYR A 37 10.91 1.21 1.25
N THR A 38 11.34 2.26 0.56
CA THR A 38 12.37 3.17 1.05
C THR A 38 11.76 4.45 1.62
N GLY A 39 12.40 5.04 2.62
CA GLY A 39 12.04 6.32 3.21
C GLY A 39 13.09 6.78 4.21
N GLU A 40 12.75 7.79 5.01
CA GLU A 40 13.55 8.19 6.16
C GLU A 40 13.24 7.26 7.35
N LEU A 41 14.25 6.62 7.94
CA LEU A 41 14.07 5.85 9.16
C LEU A 41 13.98 6.82 10.35
N ILE A 42 12.84 6.81 11.03
CA ILE A 42 12.54 7.66 12.18
C ILE A 42 12.12 6.80 13.37
N THR A 43 12.19 7.36 14.57
CA THR A 43 11.67 6.71 15.77
C THR A 43 10.14 6.71 15.77
N ASP A 44 9.55 5.79 16.52
CA ASP A 44 8.10 5.71 16.72
C ASP A 44 7.51 7.05 17.24
N GLU A 45 8.15 7.69 18.23
CA GLU A 45 7.73 9.01 18.74
C GLU A 45 7.71 10.11 17.66
N GLU A 46 8.71 10.14 16.77
CA GLU A 46 8.74 11.08 15.66
C GLU A 46 7.69 10.73 14.59
N ALA A 47 7.39 9.44 14.42
CA ALA A 47 6.33 8.97 13.55
C ALA A 47 4.96 9.40 14.06
N GLU A 48 4.67 9.30 15.36
CA GLU A 48 3.44 9.84 15.96
C GLU A 48 3.32 11.35 15.74
N ARG A 49 4.40 12.09 16.01
CA ARG A 49 4.43 13.55 15.83
C ARG A 49 4.15 13.97 14.38
N ARG A 50 4.71 13.24 13.41
CA ARG A 50 4.46 13.47 11.97
C ARG A 50 3.07 12.97 11.55
N GLY A 51 2.65 11.82 12.08
CA GLY A 51 1.34 11.19 11.89
C GLY A 51 0.21 12.16 12.19
N ALA A 52 0.26 12.86 13.33
CA ALA A 52 -0.74 13.87 13.69
C ALA A 52 -0.89 15.02 12.67
N ILE A 53 0.15 15.30 11.87
CA ILE A 53 0.10 16.27 10.77
C ILE A 53 -0.44 15.62 9.49
N TYR A 54 -0.04 14.38 9.23
CA TYR A 54 -0.43 13.55 8.09
C TYR A 54 -1.92 13.21 8.11
N ASP A 55 -2.47 12.93 9.29
CA ASP A 55 -3.90 12.70 9.50
C ASP A 55 -4.75 13.89 9.06
N ARG A 56 -4.32 15.12 9.42
CA ARG A 56 -4.99 16.36 8.99
C ARG A 56 -4.94 16.57 7.48
N LYS A 57 -3.92 16.01 6.82
CA LYS A 57 -3.73 16.10 5.37
C LYS A 57 -4.32 14.92 4.62
N SER A 58 -4.89 13.95 5.32
CA SER A 58 -5.41 12.74 4.70
C SER A 58 -4.39 12.13 3.74
N VAL A 59 -3.15 11.94 4.22
CA VAL A 59 -2.08 11.18 3.54
C VAL A 59 -1.10 10.62 4.57
N SER A 60 -0.87 9.30 4.61
CA SER A 60 0.20 8.70 5.43
C SER A 60 1.08 7.76 4.61
N TYR A 61 2.39 7.92 4.78
CA TYR A 61 3.43 7.09 4.16
C TYR A 61 4.38 6.52 5.23
N LEU A 62 3.84 6.28 6.42
CA LEU A 62 4.54 5.69 7.56
C LEU A 62 4.40 4.17 7.50
N PHE A 63 5.52 3.47 7.58
CA PHE A 63 5.56 2.01 7.58
C PHE A 63 6.38 1.51 8.77
N GLY A 64 5.76 0.78 9.69
CA GLY A 64 6.44 0.20 10.86
C GLY A 64 7.44 -0.89 10.47
N VAL A 65 8.70 -0.75 10.90
CA VAL A 65 9.76 -1.74 10.64
C VAL A 65 9.85 -2.72 11.80
N ASN A 66 9.89 -2.19 13.02
CA ASN A 66 9.92 -2.93 14.28
C ASN A 66 9.30 -2.05 15.38
N SER A 67 9.43 -2.43 16.65
CA SER A 67 8.83 -1.71 17.78
C SER A 67 9.46 -0.35 18.08
N GLU A 68 10.61 -0.01 17.48
CA GLU A 68 11.34 1.24 17.75
C GLU A 68 11.37 2.18 16.55
N TYR A 69 11.31 1.61 15.33
CA TYR A 69 11.57 2.35 14.09
C TYR A 69 10.45 2.22 13.06
N VAL A 70 10.22 3.35 12.39
CA VAL A 70 9.24 3.54 11.32
C VAL A 70 9.94 4.15 10.10
N VAL A 71 9.56 3.72 8.91
CA VAL A 71 10.01 4.34 7.64
C VAL A 71 8.98 5.37 7.18
N ASP A 72 9.41 6.62 7.04
CA ASP A 72 8.63 7.72 6.49
C ASP A 72 9.00 7.99 5.02
N ALA A 73 8.12 7.59 4.11
CA ALA A 73 8.29 7.77 2.68
C ALA A 73 7.69 9.09 2.12
N ALA A 74 7.17 9.98 2.98
CA ALA A 74 6.51 11.22 2.54
C ALA A 74 7.47 12.13 1.76
N ARG A 75 8.73 12.25 2.21
CA ARG A 75 9.75 13.13 1.61
C ARG A 75 10.83 12.40 0.83
N LYS A 76 11.27 11.23 1.31
CA LYS A 76 12.42 10.47 0.77
C LYS A 76 12.04 9.07 0.28
N GLY A 77 10.80 8.90 -0.19
CA GLY A 77 10.29 7.61 -0.67
C GLY A 77 10.48 7.32 -2.15
N ASN A 78 10.41 6.04 -2.53
CA ASN A 78 10.40 5.59 -3.91
C ASN A 78 8.95 5.30 -4.41
N LYS A 79 8.82 4.59 -5.53
CA LYS A 79 7.52 4.26 -6.13
C LYS A 79 6.68 3.28 -5.29
N ALA A 80 7.28 2.56 -4.34
CA ALA A 80 6.59 1.60 -3.47
C ALA A 80 5.48 2.27 -2.63
N LYS A 81 5.64 3.55 -2.30
CA LYS A 81 4.67 4.31 -1.50
C LYS A 81 3.32 4.53 -2.18
N PHE A 82 3.23 4.24 -3.49
CA PHE A 82 1.99 4.32 -4.26
C PHE A 82 1.32 2.95 -4.45
N ALA A 83 1.91 1.85 -3.97
CA ALA A 83 1.21 0.57 -3.99
C ALA A 83 0.07 0.62 -2.96
N ASN A 84 -1.15 0.34 -3.42
CA ASN A 84 -2.36 0.53 -2.66
C ASN A 84 -2.63 -0.62 -1.68
N HIS A 85 -3.56 -0.41 -0.76
CA HIS A 85 -3.95 -1.43 0.19
C HIS A 85 -4.85 -2.50 -0.45
N LYS A 86 -4.55 -3.76 -0.13
CA LYS A 86 -5.52 -4.86 -0.14
C LYS A 86 -5.26 -5.77 1.07
N ALA A 87 -6.31 -6.42 1.56
CA ALA A 87 -6.17 -7.42 2.62
C ALA A 87 -5.20 -8.54 2.19
N LYS A 88 -4.48 -9.11 3.16
CA LYS A 88 -3.39 -10.08 2.93
C LYS A 88 -3.81 -11.26 2.06
N GLU A 89 -5.07 -11.68 2.12
CA GLU A 89 -5.62 -12.81 1.37
C GLU A 89 -5.73 -12.55 -0.14
N VAL A 90 -5.81 -11.28 -0.55
CA VAL A 90 -6.04 -10.84 -1.94
C VAL A 90 -4.97 -9.87 -2.45
N ALA A 91 -3.97 -9.55 -1.64
CA ALA A 91 -2.82 -8.76 -2.04
C ALA A 91 -1.85 -9.60 -2.91
N ASN A 92 -1.36 -9.00 -3.99
CA ASN A 92 -0.38 -9.64 -4.88
C ASN A 92 1.07 -9.41 -4.44
N LEU A 93 1.30 -8.57 -3.41
CA LEU A 93 2.59 -8.42 -2.74
C LEU A 93 2.55 -8.88 -1.28
N ASP A 94 3.63 -9.53 -0.86
CA ASP A 94 3.96 -9.87 0.52
C ASP A 94 5.08 -8.95 1.03
N VAL A 95 4.93 -8.47 2.27
CA VAL A 95 5.89 -7.55 2.90
C VAL A 95 6.77 -8.30 3.88
N ARG A 96 8.09 -8.18 3.74
CA ARG A 96 9.07 -8.86 4.59
C ARG A 96 10.08 -7.89 5.14
N ILE A 97 10.31 -7.95 6.45
CA ILE A 97 11.42 -7.24 7.09
C ILE A 97 12.70 -8.04 6.91
N ILE A 98 13.71 -7.42 6.31
CA ILE A 98 14.98 -8.04 5.96
C ILE A 98 16.10 -7.26 6.63
N SER A 99 16.85 -7.93 7.50
CA SER A 99 18.04 -7.35 8.10
C SER A 99 19.19 -7.31 7.09
N SER A 100 19.79 -6.15 6.89
CA SER A 100 20.92 -5.96 5.99
C SER A 100 21.90 -4.96 6.58
N ASN A 101 23.12 -5.43 6.87
CA ASN A 101 24.20 -4.63 7.48
C ASN A 101 23.83 -4.04 8.85
N GLY A 102 23.04 -4.75 9.64
CA GLY A 102 22.59 -4.28 10.95
C GLY A 102 21.43 -3.27 10.91
N GLU A 103 20.88 -2.99 9.73
CA GLU A 103 19.67 -2.19 9.55
C GLU A 103 18.54 -3.05 9.00
N ASP A 104 17.37 -2.96 9.61
CA ASP A 104 16.14 -3.59 9.10
C ASP A 104 15.59 -2.79 7.92
N ARG A 105 15.14 -3.51 6.89
CA ARG A 105 14.63 -2.95 5.63
C ARG A 105 13.34 -3.63 5.25
N ILE A 106 12.47 -2.91 4.56
CA ILE A 106 11.18 -3.43 4.11
C ILE A 106 11.32 -3.89 2.65
N GLY A 107 11.24 -5.19 2.40
CA GLY A 107 11.21 -5.77 1.05
C GLY A 107 9.80 -6.17 0.64
N LEU A 108 9.42 -5.84 -0.59
CA LEU A 108 8.18 -6.28 -1.22
C LEU A 108 8.46 -7.44 -2.18
N PHE A 109 7.72 -8.53 -2.02
CA PHE A 109 7.85 -9.76 -2.81
C PHE A 109 6.53 -10.09 -3.48
N ALA A 110 6.55 -10.65 -4.68
CA ALA A 110 5.33 -11.08 -5.33
C ALA A 110 4.77 -12.35 -4.66
N ASN A 111 3.49 -12.34 -4.27
CA ASN A 111 2.81 -13.50 -3.70
C ASN A 111 2.26 -14.45 -4.80
N GLU A 112 2.12 -13.92 -6.02
CA GLU A 112 1.69 -14.60 -7.23
C GLU A 112 2.44 -14.05 -8.45
N SER A 113 2.21 -14.62 -9.64
CA SER A 113 2.76 -14.05 -10.87
C SER A 113 1.94 -12.82 -11.28
N ILE A 114 2.61 -11.70 -11.53
CA ILE A 114 2.01 -10.39 -11.83
C ILE A 114 2.30 -10.04 -13.28
N ALA A 115 1.26 -9.73 -14.05
CA ALA A 115 1.37 -9.35 -15.45
C ALA A 115 1.74 -7.87 -15.62
N VAL A 116 2.27 -7.52 -16.79
CA VAL A 116 2.54 -6.12 -17.16
C VAL A 116 1.23 -5.32 -17.14
N GLY A 117 1.25 -4.18 -16.47
CA GLY A 117 0.10 -3.28 -16.33
C GLY A 117 -0.81 -3.59 -15.15
N GLU A 118 -0.55 -4.66 -14.38
CA GLU A 118 -1.29 -4.93 -13.15
C GLU A 118 -0.86 -3.97 -12.03
N GLU A 119 -1.84 -3.56 -11.22
CA GLU A 119 -1.60 -2.74 -10.05
C GLU A 119 -1.05 -3.58 -8.90
N LEU A 120 -0.11 -3.02 -8.16
CA LEU A 120 0.56 -3.63 -7.04
C LEU A 120 -0.15 -3.25 -5.73
N PHE A 121 -0.46 -4.26 -4.94
CA PHE A 121 -1.15 -4.11 -3.67
C PHE A 121 -0.46 -4.89 -2.56
N PHE A 122 -0.39 -4.31 -1.37
CA PHE A 122 0.09 -5.00 -0.17
C PHE A 122 -0.84 -4.71 1.01
N ASP A 123 -0.77 -5.56 2.03
CA ASP A 123 -1.49 -5.36 3.28
C ASP A 123 -0.80 -4.26 4.10
N TYR A 124 -1.57 -3.21 4.43
CA TYR A 124 -1.05 -2.08 5.20
C TYR A 124 -0.85 -2.45 6.67
N GLY A 125 -1.31 -3.64 7.11
CA GLY A 125 -1.12 -4.12 8.46
C GLY A 125 -2.02 -3.40 9.47
N TYR A 126 -3.14 -2.83 9.00
CA TYR A 126 -4.13 -2.23 9.88
C TYR A 126 -4.67 -3.28 10.85
N THR A 127 -4.54 -3.01 12.15
CA THR A 127 -5.19 -3.80 13.20
C THR A 127 -6.66 -3.44 13.29
N HIS A 128 -7.50 -4.27 13.94
CA HIS A 128 -8.94 -3.99 14.06
C HIS A 128 -9.25 -2.61 14.66
N ASP A 129 -8.35 -2.11 15.53
CA ASP A 129 -8.47 -0.82 16.21
C ASP A 129 -8.00 0.36 15.33
N SER A 130 -7.08 0.12 14.39
CA SER A 130 -6.50 1.14 13.51
C SER A 130 -7.00 1.08 12.05
N ALA A 131 -7.82 0.08 11.71
CA ALA A 131 -8.33 -0.14 10.37
C ALA A 131 -9.44 0.86 10.03
N PRO A 132 -9.24 1.72 9.02
CA PRO A 132 -10.30 2.59 8.57
C PRO A 132 -11.46 1.81 7.95
N LYS A 133 -12.68 2.37 8.04
CA LYS A 133 -13.88 1.69 7.50
C LYS A 133 -13.74 1.30 6.02
N TRP A 134 -13.00 2.07 5.22
CA TRP A 134 -12.75 1.77 3.81
C TRP A 134 -11.86 0.53 3.59
N SER A 135 -11.00 0.16 4.56
CA SER A 135 -10.13 -1.02 4.45
C SER A 135 -10.81 -2.32 4.91
N GLN A 136 -12.01 -2.25 5.50
CA GLN A 136 -12.70 -3.41 6.12
C GLN A 136 -13.62 -4.20 5.17
N HIS A 137 -13.52 -4.00 3.85
CA HIS A 137 -14.33 -4.74 2.89
C HIS A 137 -13.53 -5.89 2.24
N ASP A 138 -13.83 -7.13 2.65
CA ASP A 138 -14.18 -8.20 1.71
C ASP A 138 -14.61 -9.50 2.42
N LYS A 139 -15.93 -9.73 2.48
CA LYS A 139 -16.44 -11.09 2.23
C LYS A 139 -17.00 -11.09 0.81
N PRO A 140 -16.60 -12.02 -0.07
CA PRO A 140 -17.13 -12.05 -1.42
C PRO A 140 -18.63 -12.34 -1.34
N LYS A 141 -19.47 -11.34 -1.62
CA LYS A 141 -20.88 -11.59 -1.94
C LYS A 141 -20.89 -12.20 -3.33
N GLN A 142 -21.46 -13.41 -3.45
CA GLN A 142 -21.57 -14.12 -4.72
C GLN A 142 -22.18 -13.19 -5.78
N LEU A 143 -21.49 -13.06 -6.92
CA LEU A 143 -21.97 -12.31 -8.08
C LEU A 143 -23.22 -13.01 -8.65
N GLU A 144 -24.41 -12.57 -8.26
CA GLU A 144 -25.60 -12.73 -9.09
C GLU A 144 -25.61 -11.61 -10.15
N LYS A 145 -25.50 -12.02 -11.41
CA LYS A 145 -25.66 -11.14 -12.58
C LYS A 145 -27.02 -10.44 -12.52
N ARG A 146 -27.05 -9.11 -12.47
CA ARG A 146 -28.22 -8.32 -12.89
C ARG A 146 -27.82 -7.23 -13.87
N VAL A 147 -28.66 -7.16 -14.90
CA VAL A 147 -28.64 -6.30 -16.07
C VAL A 147 -28.84 -4.84 -15.62
N TYR A 148 -28.16 -3.91 -16.29
CA TYR A 148 -28.24 -2.47 -16.01
C TYR A 148 -29.61 -1.91 -16.41
N ASP A 149 -30.34 -1.35 -15.45
CA ASP A 149 -31.38 -0.36 -15.72
C ASP A 149 -30.87 1.02 -15.29
N VAL A 150 -30.86 1.95 -16.23
CA VAL A 150 -30.54 3.36 -16.03
C VAL A 150 -31.69 3.99 -15.25
N VAL A 151 -31.42 4.42 -14.03
CA VAL A 151 -32.28 5.36 -13.31
C VAL A 151 -31.40 6.42 -12.65
N ASP A 152 -31.56 7.63 -13.15
CA ASP A 152 -31.03 8.89 -12.63
C ASP A 152 -31.84 9.24 -11.37
N ASP A 153 -31.16 9.38 -10.23
CA ASP A 153 -31.62 10.21 -9.11
C ASP A 153 -30.51 10.31 -8.05
N GLU A 154 -29.93 11.51 -8.00
CA GLU A 154 -29.37 12.21 -6.85
C GLU A 154 -29.12 11.39 -5.57
N ASN A 155 -27.88 10.88 -5.42
CA ASN A 155 -27.18 10.86 -4.14
C ASN A 155 -25.67 10.82 -4.40
N GLU A 156 -24.97 11.72 -3.72
CA GLU A 156 -23.57 12.09 -3.88
C GLU A 156 -22.61 10.89 -3.89
N TRP A 157 -22.11 10.56 -5.08
CA TRP A 157 -20.82 9.86 -5.20
C TRP A 157 -19.72 10.89 -5.01
N GLU A 158 -19.47 11.30 -3.76
CA GLU A 158 -18.17 11.89 -3.49
C GLU A 158 -17.13 10.79 -3.70
N CYS A 159 -16.54 10.79 -4.90
CA CYS A 159 -15.21 10.29 -5.16
C CYS A 159 -14.26 10.99 -4.19
N VAL A 160 -14.14 10.49 -2.96
CA VAL A 160 -13.20 11.04 -1.98
C VAL A 160 -11.82 10.50 -2.32
N ALA A 161 -11.21 11.14 -3.31
CA ALA A 161 -9.77 11.22 -3.45
C ALA A 161 -9.19 11.85 -2.18
N CYS A 162 -8.88 11.04 -1.17
CA CYS A 162 -8.02 11.40 -0.06
C CYS A 162 -7.65 10.14 0.72
N CYS A 163 -6.36 9.97 0.95
CA CYS A 163 -5.83 8.87 1.74
C CYS A 163 -6.27 9.06 3.20
N CYS A 164 -7.39 8.49 3.65
CA CYS A 164 -7.80 8.76 5.03
C CYS A 164 -8.63 7.66 5.68
N MET A 165 -8.05 7.05 6.72
CA MET A 165 -8.47 7.10 8.13
C MET A 165 -7.46 6.17 8.86
N GLY A 166 -6.87 6.39 10.04
CA GLY A 166 -7.19 7.27 11.15
C GLY A 166 -7.74 6.43 12.30
N PHE A 167 -6.88 5.97 13.23
CA PHE A 167 -6.93 6.14 14.69
C PHE A 167 -5.87 5.28 15.41
N LEU A 168 -5.38 5.85 16.52
CA LEU A 168 -4.43 5.34 17.52
C LEU A 168 -4.74 3.92 18.03
#